data_AF-A0A955E4L9-F1
#
_entry.id   AF-A0A955E4L9-F1
#
_cell.length_a   1.000
_cell.length_b   1.000
_cell.length_c   1.000
_cell.angle_alpha   90.00
_cell.angle_beta   90.00
_cell.angle_gamma   90.00
#
_symmetry.space_group_name_H-M   'P 1'
#
loop_
_entity.id
_entity.type
_entity.pdbx_description
1 polymer ?
#
loop_
_entity_poly.entity_id
_entity_poly.type
_entity_poly.pdbx_seq_one_letter_code
_entity_poly.pdbx_strand_id
1 'polypeptide(L)'
;MGDGLTTLIQIIFTILAGAFGVVLLIMLIGLVFKVSWKIVGNVFRFIGETISDSLRLVGSVLAALLFSPMVLLCIVVGRWSASKHYAGAFAGECKAAGRCVYRLCVGNPARLLGVSSALEGVEKRIPEVVAAAPGKDKPPKRVGQFDGYTIIGSLKGGGSGGKLYIAEPDTIKRAVFDKRNLQHVDQVVIKSFSLSDGSSLPQIVRESRALDAARKLGLVIEHEMTPERFYYVMRYVPGESLAAVTQNMHAMSGSGGLDEQHLRSAMGYGRDLLVALDAYHNAGLWHKDVKPDNIIVDGKGPSAQAHLVDFGLVTPLRSAMTLTTHGTEYFRDPELVRQALRGVKVHQIDGSKFDVYAAGAVLFSVIENSFPA
;
A
#
# COMPACT_ATOMS: atom_id res chain seq x y z
N MET A 1 -10.03 -77.70 28.58
CA MET A 1 -10.48 -76.28 28.68
C MET A 1 -9.64 -75.30 27.85
N GLY A 2 -8.45 -75.67 27.34
CA GLY A 2 -7.61 -74.75 26.54
C GLY A 2 -8.12 -74.43 25.14
N ASP A 3 -8.68 -75.41 24.41
CA ASP A 3 -9.03 -75.24 22.98
C ASP A 3 -10.27 -74.35 22.74
N GLY A 4 -11.18 -74.26 23.71
CA GLY A 4 -12.36 -73.40 23.59
C GLY A 4 -12.03 -71.90 23.72
N LEU A 5 -11.05 -71.56 24.55
CA LEU A 5 -10.65 -70.17 24.79
C LEU A 5 -9.84 -69.61 23.61
N THR A 6 -8.94 -70.41 23.03
CA THR A 6 -8.17 -70.04 21.83
C THR A 6 -9.08 -69.83 20.62
N THR A 7 -10.07 -70.71 20.42
CA THR A 7 -11.07 -70.58 19.37
C THR A 7 -11.93 -69.32 19.54
N LEU A 8 -12.35 -69.01 20.77
CA LEU A 8 -13.13 -67.80 21.06
C LEU A 8 -12.33 -66.51 20.79
N ILE A 9 -11.05 -66.47 21.18
CA ILE A 9 -10.16 -65.33 20.93
C ILE A 9 -9.94 -65.13 19.42
N GLN A 10 -9.75 -66.21 18.66
CA GLN A 10 -9.61 -66.14 17.20
C GLN A 10 -10.88 -65.60 16.52
N ILE A 11 -12.07 -66.02 16.98
CA ILE A 11 -13.35 -65.52 16.47
C ILE A 11 -13.49 -64.01 16.76
N ILE A 12 -13.20 -63.57 17.98
CA ILE A 12 -13.26 -62.14 18.35
C ILE A 12 -12.28 -61.32 17.52
N PHE A 13 -11.04 -61.78 17.35
CA PHE A 13 -10.03 -61.09 16.55
C PHE A 13 -10.45 -60.98 15.08
N THR A 14 -11.05 -62.04 14.52
CA THR A 14 -11.55 -62.05 13.14
C THR A 14 -12.70 -61.06 12.95
N ILE A 15 -13.62 -60.99 13.91
CA ILE A 15 -14.73 -60.02 13.91
C ILE A 15 -14.19 -58.59 13.99
N LEU A 16 -13.24 -58.32 14.90
CA LEU A 16 -12.63 -57.00 15.07
C LEU A 16 -11.82 -56.57 13.83
N ALA A 17 -11.07 -57.49 13.22
CA ALA A 17 -10.34 -57.23 11.98
C ALA A 17 -11.29 -56.94 10.82
N GLY A 18 -12.40 -57.67 10.73
CA GLY A 18 -13.47 -57.41 9.75
C GLY A 18 -14.10 -56.03 9.95
N ALA A 19 -14.46 -55.67 11.18
CA ALA A 19 -15.02 -54.36 11.51
C ALA A 19 -14.04 -53.21 11.19
N PHE A 20 -12.75 -53.37 11.51
CA PHE A 20 -11.71 -52.40 11.18
C PHE A 20 -11.54 -52.24 9.66
N GLY A 21 -11.57 -53.35 8.91
CA GLY A 21 -11.53 -53.33 7.45
C GLY A 21 -12.70 -52.55 6.83
N VAL A 22 -13.90 -52.70 7.39
CA VAL A 22 -15.10 -51.93 6.96
C VAL A 22 -14.93 -50.44 7.26
N VAL A 23 -14.45 -50.06 8.43
CA VAL A 23 -14.20 -48.64 8.78
C VAL A 23 -13.17 -48.02 7.83
N LEU A 24 -12.07 -48.73 7.56
CA LEU A 24 -11.02 -48.27 6.65
C LEU A 24 -11.53 -48.12 5.21
N LEU A 25 -12.39 -49.04 4.76
CA LEU A 25 -13.06 -48.95 3.46
C LEU A 25 -13.98 -47.72 3.38
N ILE A 26 -14.78 -47.45 4.42
CA ILE A 26 -15.64 -46.26 4.50
C ILE A 26 -14.80 -44.98 4.45
N MET A 27 -13.68 -44.91 5.18
CA MET A 27 -12.79 -43.75 5.15
C MET A 27 -12.15 -43.54 3.77
N LEU A 28 -11.73 -44.63 3.10
CA LEU A 28 -11.17 -44.58 1.74
C LEU A 28 -12.21 -44.06 0.74
N ILE A 29 -13.45 -44.58 0.81
CA ILE A 29 -14.57 -44.12 -0.03
C ILE A 29 -14.85 -42.63 0.22
N GLY A 30 -14.87 -42.20 1.49
CA GLY A 30 -15.06 -40.80 1.85
C GLY A 30 -13.95 -39.89 1.31
N LEU A 31 -12.70 -40.34 1.33
CA LEU A 31 -11.56 -39.62 0.75
C LEU A 31 -11.69 -39.50 -0.77
N VAL A 32 -11.99 -40.60 -1.46
CA VAL A 32 -12.19 -40.63 -2.92
C VAL A 32 -13.35 -39.71 -3.31
N PHE A 33 -14.44 -39.72 -2.56
CA PHE A 33 -15.58 -38.83 -2.81
C PHE A 33 -15.19 -37.36 -2.61
N LYS A 34 -14.46 -37.03 -1.54
CA LYS A 34 -13.98 -35.67 -1.26
C LYS A 34 -13.03 -35.16 -2.35
N VAL A 35 -12.11 -35.99 -2.83
CA VAL A 35 -11.18 -35.65 -3.91
C VAL A 35 -11.94 -35.48 -5.23
N SER A 36 -12.84 -36.43 -5.56
CA SER A 36 -13.68 -36.36 -6.76
C SER A 36 -14.54 -35.10 -6.78
N TRP A 37 -15.20 -34.77 -5.66
CA TRP A 37 -16.01 -33.55 -5.54
C TRP A 37 -15.17 -32.28 -5.71
N LYS A 38 -13.96 -32.26 -5.17
CA LYS A 38 -13.02 -31.13 -5.33
C LYS A 38 -12.58 -30.96 -6.79
N ILE A 39 -12.31 -32.06 -7.50
CA ILE A 39 -11.96 -32.03 -8.93
C ILE A 39 -13.14 -31.50 -9.74
N VAL A 40 -14.34 -32.03 -9.52
CA VAL A 40 -15.57 -31.56 -10.20
C VAL A 40 -15.80 -30.07 -9.96
N GLY A 41 -15.67 -29.61 -8.71
CA GLY A 41 -15.79 -28.19 -8.37
C GLY A 41 -14.74 -27.30 -9.06
N ASN A 42 -13.51 -27.77 -9.19
CA ASN A 42 -12.45 -27.06 -9.91
C ASN A 42 -12.72 -26.99 -11.42
N VAL A 43 -13.26 -28.05 -12.02
CA VAL A 43 -13.67 -28.07 -13.43
C VAL A 43 -14.79 -27.06 -13.69
N PHE A 44 -15.83 -27.04 -12.86
CA PHE A 44 -16.92 -26.05 -12.99
C PHE A 44 -16.41 -24.62 -12.84
N ARG A 45 -15.52 -24.38 -11.87
CA ARG A 45 -14.89 -23.05 -11.69
C ARG A 45 -14.07 -22.66 -12.91
N PHE A 46 -13.25 -23.56 -13.44
CA PHE A 46 -12.46 -23.34 -14.65
C PHE A 46 -13.34 -22.97 -15.85
N ILE A 47 -14.43 -23.71 -16.07
CA ILE A 47 -15.38 -23.43 -17.16
C ILE A 47 -16.00 -22.04 -16.98
N GLY A 48 -16.49 -21.72 -15.77
CA GLY A 48 -17.10 -20.42 -15.48
C GLY A 48 -16.13 -19.25 -15.65
N GLU A 49 -14.90 -19.38 -15.15
CA GLU A 49 -13.85 -18.36 -15.28
C GLU A 49 -13.42 -18.18 -16.75
N THR A 50 -13.29 -19.27 -17.51
CA THR A 50 -12.93 -19.23 -18.93
C THR A 50 -14.02 -18.56 -19.76
N ILE A 51 -15.30 -18.86 -19.50
CA ILE A 51 -16.42 -18.19 -20.17
C ILE A 51 -16.42 -16.70 -19.83
N SER A 52 -16.29 -16.34 -18.54
CA SER A 52 -16.28 -14.95 -18.08
C SER A 52 -15.14 -14.14 -18.70
N ASP A 53 -13.92 -14.68 -18.71
CA ASP A 53 -12.75 -13.98 -19.27
C ASP A 53 -12.80 -13.92 -20.80
N SER A 54 -13.41 -14.90 -21.47
CA SER A 54 -13.67 -14.85 -22.91
C SER A 54 -14.65 -13.74 -23.28
N LEU A 55 -15.76 -13.61 -22.54
CA LEU A 55 -16.73 -12.53 -22.73
C LEU A 55 -16.11 -11.15 -22.48
N ARG A 56 -15.28 -11.03 -21.44
CA ARG A 56 -14.54 -9.79 -21.14
C ARG A 56 -13.52 -9.46 -22.23
N LEU A 57 -12.81 -10.45 -22.76
CA LEU A 57 -11.87 -10.24 -23.86
C LEU A 57 -12.59 -9.69 -25.10
N VAL A 58 -13.72 -10.29 -25.48
CA VAL A 58 -14.55 -9.81 -26.59
C VAL A 58 -15.01 -8.37 -26.33
N GLY A 59 -15.52 -8.08 -25.12
CA GLY A 59 -15.94 -6.74 -24.73
C GLY A 59 -14.81 -5.70 -24.86
N SER A 60 -13.62 -6.00 -24.35
CA SER A 60 -12.47 -5.09 -24.44
C SER A 60 -11.96 -4.91 -25.86
N VAL A 61 -11.95 -5.96 -26.69
CA VAL A 61 -11.55 -5.84 -28.11
C VAL A 61 -12.55 -4.97 -28.87
N LEU A 62 -13.86 -5.18 -28.67
CA LEU A 62 -14.91 -4.36 -29.30
C LEU A 62 -14.81 -2.89 -28.85
N ALA A 63 -14.60 -2.63 -27.56
CA ALA A 63 -14.42 -1.27 -27.04
C ALA A 63 -13.16 -0.61 -27.62
N ALA A 64 -12.04 -1.32 -27.72
CA ALA A 64 -10.82 -0.81 -28.35
C ALA A 64 -11.04 -0.46 -29.84
N LEU A 65 -11.76 -1.31 -30.58
CA LEU A 65 -12.13 -1.04 -31.98
C LEU A 65 -13.03 0.19 -32.12
N LEU A 66 -13.91 0.45 -31.15
CA LEU A 66 -14.74 1.66 -31.12
C LEU A 66 -13.92 2.92 -30.80
N PHE A 67 -12.93 2.84 -29.91
CA PHE A 67 -12.10 4.00 -29.56
C PHE A 67 -11.09 4.38 -30.65
N SER A 68 -10.58 3.42 -31.42
CA SER A 68 -9.62 3.65 -32.51
C SER A 68 -10.03 4.76 -33.50
N PRO A 69 -11.24 4.73 -34.12
CA PRO A 69 -11.67 5.79 -35.03
C PRO A 69 -11.92 7.12 -34.31
N MET A 70 -12.33 7.12 -33.03
CA MET A 70 -12.50 8.36 -32.26
C MET A 70 -11.18 9.08 -32.00
N VAL A 71 -10.11 8.32 -31.72
CA VAL A 71 -8.74 8.88 -31.58
C VAL A 71 -8.30 9.51 -32.89
N LEU A 72 -8.44 8.79 -34.01
CA LEU A 72 -8.05 9.27 -35.34
C LEU A 72 -8.83 10.52 -35.75
N LEU A 73 -10.16 10.52 -35.55
CA LEU A 73 -11.01 11.68 -35.85
C LEU A 73 -10.60 12.90 -35.02
N CYS A 74 -10.31 12.73 -33.74
CA CYS A 74 -9.88 13.84 -32.88
C CYS A 74 -8.51 14.41 -33.30
N ILE A 75 -7.61 13.58 -33.85
CA ILE A 75 -6.33 14.04 -34.39
C ILE A 75 -6.57 14.87 -35.67
N VAL A 76 -7.38 14.36 -36.61
CA VAL A 76 -7.69 15.04 -37.88
C VAL A 76 -8.38 16.39 -37.64
N VAL A 77 -9.29 16.46 -36.65
CA VAL A 77 -10.01 17.70 -36.29
C VAL A 77 -9.16 18.63 -35.37
N GLY A 78 -7.91 18.27 -35.05
CA GLY A 78 -7.03 19.09 -34.22
C GLY A 78 -7.43 19.19 -32.74
N ARG A 79 -8.30 18.29 -32.25
CA ARG A 79 -8.73 18.23 -30.84
C ARG A 79 -7.78 17.36 -30.01
N TRP A 80 -6.59 17.88 -29.76
CA TRP A 80 -5.50 17.18 -29.07
C TRP A 80 -5.86 16.66 -27.67
N SER A 81 -6.63 17.42 -26.89
CA SER A 81 -7.06 16.99 -25.55
C SER A 81 -8.03 15.80 -25.60
N ALA A 82 -9.02 15.86 -26.49
CA ALA A 82 -9.97 14.76 -26.69
C ALA A 82 -9.28 13.52 -27.27
N SER A 83 -8.34 13.69 -28.20
CA SER A 83 -7.52 12.59 -28.74
C SER A 83 -6.76 11.85 -27.63
N LYS A 84 -6.11 12.60 -26.71
CA LYS A 84 -5.44 11.98 -25.55
C LYS A 84 -6.38 11.20 -24.65
N HIS A 85 -7.59 11.72 -24.41
CA HIS A 85 -8.60 11.03 -23.61
C HIS A 85 -9.03 9.70 -24.24
N TYR A 86 -9.40 9.71 -25.52
CA TYR A 86 -9.77 8.48 -26.24
C TYR A 86 -8.59 7.52 -26.41
N ALA A 87 -7.36 8.02 -26.55
CA ALA A 87 -6.15 7.19 -26.61
C ALA A 87 -5.85 6.51 -25.27
N GLY A 88 -6.12 7.18 -24.15
CA GLY A 88 -6.05 6.60 -22.81
C GLY A 88 -7.07 5.47 -22.62
N ALA A 89 -8.31 5.68 -23.05
CA ALA A 89 -9.37 4.65 -23.03
C ALA A 89 -9.00 3.44 -23.90
N PHE A 90 -8.52 3.69 -25.13
CA PHE A 90 -8.02 2.65 -26.03
C PHE A 90 -6.89 1.82 -25.38
N ALA A 91 -5.88 2.48 -24.81
CA ALA A 91 -4.78 1.80 -24.14
C ALA A 91 -5.24 1.00 -22.90
N GLY A 92 -6.27 1.48 -22.19
CA GLY A 92 -6.92 0.77 -21.09
C GLY A 92 -7.55 -0.54 -21.55
N GLU A 93 -8.29 -0.51 -22.66
CA GLU A 93 -8.92 -1.70 -23.23
C GLU A 93 -7.91 -2.70 -23.79
N CYS A 94 -6.83 -2.25 -24.44
CA CYS A 94 -5.76 -3.14 -24.88
C CYS A 94 -5.10 -3.88 -23.70
N LYS A 95 -4.88 -3.18 -22.56
CA LYS A 95 -4.36 -3.81 -21.34
C LYS A 95 -5.37 -4.78 -20.72
N ALA A 96 -6.66 -4.46 -20.75
CA ALA A 96 -7.71 -5.35 -20.27
C ALA A 96 -7.79 -6.63 -21.12
N ALA A 97 -7.73 -6.50 -22.45
CA ALA A 97 -7.65 -7.61 -23.38
C ALA A 97 -6.40 -8.49 -23.11
N GLY A 98 -5.22 -7.89 -22.98
CA GLY A 98 -3.99 -8.61 -22.65
C GLY A 98 -4.07 -9.41 -21.34
N ARG A 99 -4.70 -8.85 -20.29
CA ARG A 99 -4.94 -9.56 -19.02
C ARG A 99 -5.92 -10.73 -19.17
N CYS A 100 -6.91 -10.62 -20.04
CA CYS A 100 -7.85 -11.71 -20.31
C CYS A 100 -7.16 -12.83 -21.11
N VAL A 101 -6.36 -12.50 -22.12
CA VAL A 101 -5.54 -13.47 -22.86
C VAL A 101 -4.62 -14.24 -21.92
N TYR A 102 -3.90 -13.53 -21.04
CA TYR A 102 -3.05 -14.18 -20.05
C TYR A 102 -3.83 -15.13 -19.12
N ARG A 103 -5.00 -14.69 -18.61
CA ARG A 103 -5.83 -15.55 -17.76
C ARG A 103 -6.39 -16.76 -18.50
N LEU A 104 -6.76 -16.63 -19.77
CA LEU A 104 -7.25 -17.75 -20.59
C LEU A 104 -6.14 -18.75 -20.91
N CYS A 105 -4.95 -18.27 -21.28
CA CYS A 105 -3.86 -19.13 -21.74
C CYS A 105 -3.01 -19.73 -20.61
N VAL A 106 -2.90 -19.03 -19.48
CA VAL A 106 -1.97 -19.40 -18.39
C VAL A 106 -2.70 -19.53 -17.06
N GLY A 107 -3.44 -18.50 -16.64
CA GLY A 107 -4.03 -18.45 -15.30
C GLY A 107 -5.06 -19.55 -15.04
N ASN A 108 -6.09 -19.66 -15.87
CA ASN A 108 -7.18 -20.62 -15.70
C ASN A 108 -6.69 -22.08 -15.85
N PRO A 109 -5.86 -22.43 -16.86
CA PRO A 109 -5.25 -23.77 -16.95
C PRO A 109 -4.42 -24.15 -15.71
N ALA A 110 -3.65 -23.21 -15.16
CA ALA A 110 -2.84 -23.50 -13.98
C ALA A 110 -3.67 -23.65 -12.70
N ARG A 111 -4.80 -22.94 -12.58
CA ARG A 111 -5.77 -23.15 -11.48
C ARG A 111 -6.45 -24.52 -11.59
N LEU A 112 -6.76 -24.98 -12.81
CA LEU A 112 -7.33 -26.30 -13.04
C LEU A 112 -6.36 -27.42 -12.60
N LEU A 113 -5.06 -27.26 -12.90
CA LEU A 113 -4.00 -28.20 -12.54
C LEU A 113 -3.53 -28.07 -11.07
N GLY A 114 -4.03 -27.10 -10.32
CA GLY A 114 -3.67 -26.89 -8.92
C GLY A 114 -2.26 -26.33 -8.70
N VAL A 115 -1.63 -25.74 -9.72
CA VAL A 115 -0.27 -25.17 -9.69
C VAL A 115 -0.30 -23.65 -9.49
N SER A 116 -1.43 -23.11 -9.00
CA SER A 116 -1.64 -21.66 -8.85
C SER A 116 -0.64 -20.99 -7.91
N SER A 117 -0.15 -21.70 -6.89
CA SER A 117 0.84 -21.20 -5.93
C SER A 117 2.19 -20.87 -6.58
N ALA A 118 2.58 -21.57 -7.65
CA ALA A 118 3.83 -21.30 -8.38
C ALA A 118 3.72 -20.03 -9.24
N LEU A 119 2.52 -19.72 -9.75
CA LEU A 119 2.26 -18.52 -10.55
C LEU A 119 1.92 -17.30 -9.71
N GLU A 120 1.48 -17.49 -8.46
CA GLU A 120 1.16 -16.39 -7.54
C GLU A 120 2.37 -15.46 -7.31
N GLY A 121 3.57 -16.05 -7.26
CA GLY A 121 4.83 -15.29 -7.19
C GLY A 121 5.10 -14.43 -8.42
N VAL A 122 4.68 -14.85 -9.61
CA VAL A 122 4.85 -14.12 -10.87
C VAL A 122 3.74 -13.08 -11.05
N GLU A 123 2.50 -13.43 -10.73
CA GLU A 123 1.32 -12.57 -10.84
C GLU A 123 1.30 -11.42 -9.81
N LYS A 124 1.86 -11.62 -8.61
CA LYS A 124 1.99 -10.55 -7.60
C LYS A 124 3.30 -9.77 -7.74
N ARG A 125 4.45 -10.45 -7.85
CA ARG A 125 5.75 -9.75 -7.85
C ARG A 125 6.02 -8.98 -9.13
N ILE A 126 5.61 -9.44 -10.32
CA ILE A 126 5.93 -8.69 -11.55
C ILE A 126 5.19 -7.35 -11.60
N PRO A 127 3.88 -7.25 -11.32
CA PRO A 127 3.21 -5.97 -11.22
C PRO A 127 3.79 -5.08 -10.12
N GLU A 128 4.17 -5.65 -8.98
CA GLU A 128 4.84 -4.90 -7.90
C GLU A 128 6.21 -4.38 -8.32
N VAL A 129 7.02 -5.19 -9.02
CA VAL A 129 8.36 -4.82 -9.51
C VAL A 129 8.27 -3.83 -10.67
N VAL A 130 7.28 -3.96 -11.56
CA VAL A 130 7.02 -3.01 -12.66
C VAL A 130 6.40 -1.72 -12.13
N ALA A 131 5.59 -1.77 -11.09
CA ALA A 131 5.09 -0.58 -10.38
C ALA A 131 6.16 0.06 -9.46
N ALA A 132 7.12 -0.73 -9.00
CA ALA A 132 8.29 -0.27 -8.25
C ALA A 132 9.46 0.11 -9.16
N ALA A 133 9.37 -0.13 -10.47
CA ALA A 133 10.38 0.28 -11.43
C ALA A 133 10.52 1.80 -11.35
N PRO A 134 11.77 2.33 -11.28
CA PRO A 134 11.99 3.76 -11.23
C PRO A 134 11.26 4.44 -12.39
N GLY A 135 10.48 5.47 -12.08
CA GLY A 135 10.02 6.41 -13.10
C GLY A 135 11.23 7.08 -13.77
N LYS A 136 11.05 7.71 -14.93
CA LYS A 136 12.13 8.41 -15.63
C LYS A 136 12.98 9.26 -14.66
N ASP A 137 14.31 9.04 -14.68
CA ASP A 137 15.29 9.67 -13.78
C ASP A 137 15.22 11.20 -13.73
N LYS A 138 14.65 11.82 -14.76
CA LYS A 138 14.24 13.22 -14.76
C LYS A 138 12.84 13.35 -15.35
N PRO A 139 11.87 13.94 -14.63
CA PRO A 139 10.70 14.49 -15.29
C PRO A 139 11.19 15.57 -16.29
N PRO A 140 10.55 15.72 -17.47
CA PRO A 140 10.89 16.82 -18.36
C PRO A 140 10.83 18.13 -17.57
N LYS A 141 11.86 18.99 -17.68
CA LYS A 141 11.88 20.34 -17.08
C LYS A 141 10.61 21.08 -17.52
N ARG A 142 9.57 21.07 -16.69
CA ARG A 142 8.35 21.82 -16.90
C ARG A 142 8.47 23.13 -16.14
N VAL A 143 9.15 24.09 -16.75
CA VAL A 143 9.08 25.49 -16.30
C VAL A 143 7.60 25.88 -16.28
N GLY A 144 7.10 26.37 -15.15
CA GLY A 144 5.71 26.82 -14.99
C GLY A 144 4.69 25.77 -14.52
N GLN A 145 5.10 24.62 -13.98
CA GLN A 145 4.13 23.71 -13.33
C GLN A 145 3.78 24.13 -11.90
N PHE A 146 4.73 24.71 -11.17
CA PHE A 146 4.60 25.19 -9.80
C PHE A 146 5.35 26.52 -9.67
N ASP A 147 4.63 27.62 -9.42
CA ASP A 147 5.20 28.96 -9.48
C ASP A 147 6.24 29.20 -8.38
N GLY A 148 7.43 29.66 -8.79
CA GLY A 148 8.57 29.90 -7.91
C GLY A 148 9.33 28.65 -7.46
N TYR A 149 9.04 27.47 -8.04
CA TYR A 149 9.74 26.22 -7.74
C TYR A 149 10.32 25.57 -8.99
N THR A 150 11.59 25.19 -8.93
CA THR A 150 12.26 24.42 -9.98
C THR A 150 12.29 22.95 -9.61
N ILE A 151 11.60 22.09 -10.37
CA ILE A 151 11.62 20.64 -10.13
C ILE A 151 12.99 20.07 -10.48
N ILE A 152 13.62 19.42 -9.50
CA ILE A 152 14.93 18.77 -9.63
C ILE A 152 14.85 17.24 -9.60
N GLY A 153 13.73 16.68 -9.15
CA GLY A 153 13.51 15.23 -9.11
C GLY A 153 12.08 14.84 -8.75
N SER A 154 11.85 13.53 -8.64
CA SER A 154 10.58 12.97 -8.18
C SER A 154 10.82 11.86 -7.17
N LEU A 155 9.98 11.80 -6.15
CA LEU A 155 9.97 10.72 -5.17
C LEU A 155 8.91 9.68 -5.55
N LYS A 156 9.10 8.45 -5.08
CA LYS A 156 8.10 7.38 -5.25
C LYS A 156 6.80 7.82 -4.59
N GLY A 157 5.72 7.90 -5.37
CA GLY A 157 4.38 8.19 -4.83
C GLY A 157 3.92 7.04 -3.93
N GLY A 158 3.42 7.36 -2.73
CA GLY A 158 2.76 6.40 -1.86
C GLY A 158 1.34 6.05 -2.33
N GLY A 159 0.62 5.22 -1.56
CA GLY A 159 -0.76 4.80 -1.84
C GLY A 159 -1.83 5.91 -1.80
N SER A 160 -1.43 7.18 -1.62
CA SER A 160 -2.34 8.34 -1.60
C SER A 160 -2.81 8.76 -2.99
N GLY A 161 -2.13 8.34 -4.07
CA GLY A 161 -2.45 8.70 -5.45
C GLY A 161 -1.94 10.09 -5.88
N GLY A 162 -1.14 10.75 -5.03
CA GLY A 162 -0.43 11.98 -5.34
C GLY A 162 0.98 11.71 -5.89
N LYS A 163 1.43 12.55 -6.82
CA LYS A 163 2.82 12.56 -7.32
C LYS A 163 3.66 13.44 -6.41
N LEU A 164 4.85 12.96 -6.03
CA LEU A 164 5.80 13.69 -5.20
C LEU A 164 6.96 14.20 -6.04
N TYR A 165 7.25 15.49 -5.96
CA TYR A 165 8.37 16.14 -6.64
C TYR A 165 9.33 16.73 -5.62
N ILE A 166 10.63 16.64 -5.89
CA ILE A 166 11.64 17.41 -5.18
C ILE A 166 11.88 18.68 -5.98
N ALA A 167 11.85 19.83 -5.31
CA ALA A 167 12.00 21.12 -5.96
C ALA A 167 12.91 22.07 -5.16
N GLU A 168 13.53 23.00 -5.87
CA GLU A 168 14.27 24.12 -5.29
C GLU A 168 13.44 25.40 -5.38
N PRO A 169 13.27 26.14 -4.28
CA PRO A 169 12.62 27.45 -4.28
C PRO A 169 13.51 28.50 -4.95
N ASP A 170 12.90 29.42 -5.68
CA ASP A 170 13.57 30.60 -6.23
C ASP A 170 13.97 31.62 -5.15
N THR A 171 14.62 32.71 -5.57
CA THR A 171 15.09 33.76 -4.65
C THR A 171 13.95 34.45 -3.89
N ILE A 172 12.76 34.56 -4.50
CA ILE A 172 11.59 35.19 -3.88
C ILE A 172 11.02 34.27 -2.80
N LYS A 173 10.84 32.98 -3.11
CA LYS A 173 10.35 31.97 -2.16
C LYS A 173 11.30 31.81 -0.98
N ARG A 174 12.61 31.78 -1.21
CA ARG A 174 13.62 31.75 -0.12
C ARG A 174 13.48 32.94 0.83
N ALA A 175 13.37 34.15 0.28
CA ALA A 175 13.17 35.35 1.09
C ALA A 175 11.85 35.32 1.90
N VAL A 176 10.80 34.69 1.37
CA VAL A 176 9.53 34.47 2.11
C VAL A 176 9.72 33.45 3.23
N PHE A 177 10.48 32.37 3.00
CA PHE A 177 10.77 31.36 4.01
C PHE A 177 11.56 31.94 5.17
N ASP A 178 12.59 32.73 4.89
CA ASP A 178 13.40 33.40 5.91
C ASP A 178 12.56 34.32 6.78
N LYS A 179 11.66 35.11 6.19
CA LYS A 179 10.71 35.97 6.93
C LYS A 179 9.75 35.19 7.83
N ARG A 180 9.45 33.93 7.49
CA ARG A 180 8.58 33.05 8.28
C ARG A 180 9.36 32.21 9.31
N ASN A 181 10.64 32.51 9.55
CA ASN A 181 11.55 31.73 10.38
C ASN A 181 11.68 30.26 9.92
N LEU A 182 11.41 29.98 8.64
CA LEU A 182 11.69 28.69 8.02
C LEU A 182 13.11 28.72 7.44
N GLN A 183 14.10 28.85 8.32
CA GLN A 183 15.49 28.97 7.91
C GLN A 183 16.00 27.66 7.26
N HIS A 184 16.92 27.77 6.31
CA HIS A 184 17.64 26.66 5.66
C HIS A 184 16.76 25.67 4.87
N VAL A 185 15.73 26.16 4.18
CA VAL A 185 14.93 25.33 3.26
C VAL A 185 15.48 25.44 1.84
N ASP A 186 16.57 24.73 1.56
CA ASP A 186 17.17 24.69 0.23
C ASP A 186 16.37 23.83 -0.76
N GLN A 187 15.64 22.84 -0.24
CA GLN A 187 14.81 21.92 -1.00
C GLN A 187 13.45 21.70 -0.34
N VAL A 188 12.46 21.44 -1.17
CA VAL A 188 11.09 21.15 -0.76
C VAL A 188 10.56 19.91 -1.46
N VAL A 189 9.54 19.30 -0.86
CA VAL A 189 8.73 18.28 -1.51
C VAL A 189 7.38 18.87 -1.88
N ILE A 190 6.98 18.72 -3.14
CA ILE A 190 5.67 19.10 -3.65
C ILE A 190 4.85 17.84 -3.86
N LYS A 191 3.77 17.66 -3.09
CA LYS A 191 2.77 16.60 -3.35
C LYS A 191 1.65 17.17 -4.19
N SER A 192 1.46 16.61 -5.37
CA SER A 192 0.46 17.08 -6.34
C SER A 192 -0.52 15.99 -6.73
N PHE A 193 -1.79 16.35 -6.68
CA PHE A 193 -2.93 15.57 -7.13
C PHE A 193 -3.55 16.30 -8.32
N SER A 194 -3.80 15.58 -9.40
CA SER A 194 -4.27 16.17 -10.64
C SER A 194 -5.17 15.17 -11.34
N LEU A 195 -6.36 15.64 -11.75
CA LEU A 195 -7.33 14.80 -12.46
C LEU A 195 -6.73 14.29 -13.78
N SER A 196 -5.96 15.13 -14.45
CA SER A 196 -5.24 14.78 -15.68
C SER A 196 -4.12 13.75 -15.48
N ASP A 197 -3.63 13.62 -14.25
CA ASP A 197 -2.57 12.69 -13.85
C ASP A 197 -3.12 11.40 -13.21
N GLY A 198 -4.45 11.22 -13.17
CA GLY A 198 -5.11 10.02 -12.68
C GLY A 198 -5.47 10.04 -11.19
N SER A 199 -5.29 11.16 -10.48
CA SER A 199 -5.82 11.31 -9.12
C SER A 199 -7.34 11.40 -9.14
N SER A 200 -8.01 10.81 -8.16
CA SER A 200 -9.48 10.88 -8.06
C SER A 200 -9.93 12.10 -7.25
N LEU A 201 -11.11 12.66 -7.55
CA LEU A 201 -11.72 13.73 -6.75
C LEU A 201 -11.81 13.37 -5.25
N PRO A 202 -12.22 12.15 -4.84
CA PRO A 202 -12.18 11.75 -3.44
C PRO A 202 -10.80 11.84 -2.80
N GLN A 203 -9.71 11.50 -3.52
CA GLN A 203 -8.34 11.65 -3.00
C GLN A 203 -8.00 13.12 -2.77
N ILE A 204 -8.29 13.99 -3.74
CA ILE A 204 -8.07 15.43 -3.63
C ILE A 204 -8.83 16.03 -2.43
N VAL A 205 -10.12 15.72 -2.32
CA VAL A 205 -10.98 16.20 -1.22
C VAL A 205 -10.51 15.64 0.13
N ARG A 206 -10.05 14.39 0.18
CA ARG A 206 -9.54 13.80 1.42
C ARG A 206 -8.28 14.51 1.88
N GLU A 207 -7.34 14.74 0.97
CA GLU A 207 -6.06 15.37 1.30
C GLU A 207 -6.23 16.84 1.69
N SER A 208 -7.08 17.59 0.99
CA SER A 208 -7.33 19.00 1.31
C SER A 208 -7.95 19.22 2.69
N ARG A 209 -8.66 18.23 3.25
CA ARG A 209 -9.23 18.29 4.60
C ARG A 209 -8.18 18.33 5.71
N ALA A 210 -7.02 17.70 5.51
CA ALA A 210 -5.94 17.69 6.50
C ALA A 210 -5.09 18.97 6.47
N LEU A 211 -5.25 19.78 5.43
CA LEU A 211 -4.38 20.92 5.12
C LEU A 211 -4.38 22.00 6.21
N ASP A 212 -5.55 22.37 6.73
CA ASP A 212 -5.64 23.42 7.75
C ASP A 212 -4.96 23.01 9.05
N ALA A 213 -5.10 21.75 9.44
CA ALA A 213 -4.40 21.17 10.59
C ALA A 213 -2.88 21.14 10.35
N ALA A 214 -2.46 20.65 9.19
CA ALA A 214 -1.05 20.54 8.83
C ALA A 214 -0.35 21.91 8.73
N ARG A 215 -1.05 22.93 8.25
CA ARG A 215 -0.55 24.31 8.20
C ARG A 215 -0.35 24.90 9.60
N LYS A 216 -1.26 24.65 10.54
CA LYS A 216 -1.12 25.11 11.93
C LYS A 216 0.08 24.48 12.64
N LEU A 217 0.44 23.24 12.28
CA LEU A 217 1.64 22.57 12.75
C LEU A 217 2.94 22.96 12.03
N GLY A 218 2.87 23.81 10.99
CA GLY A 218 4.04 24.18 10.19
C GLY A 218 4.55 23.05 9.27
N LEU A 219 3.76 22.00 9.05
CA LEU A 219 4.12 20.88 8.15
C LEU A 219 3.95 21.26 6.68
N VAL A 220 3.06 22.22 6.41
CA VAL A 220 2.79 22.77 5.08
C VAL A 220 3.26 24.20 5.01
N ILE A 221 4.18 24.43 4.07
CA ILE A 221 4.76 25.75 3.79
C ILE A 221 3.80 26.56 2.91
N GLU A 222 3.27 25.91 1.88
CA GLU A 222 2.43 26.50 0.85
C GLU A 222 1.48 25.47 0.25
N HIS A 223 0.37 25.91 -0.32
CA HIS A 223 -0.54 25.07 -1.09
C HIS A 223 -1.27 25.90 -2.14
N GLU A 224 -1.80 25.21 -3.14
CA GLU A 224 -2.69 25.79 -4.14
C GLU A 224 -3.77 24.78 -4.51
N MET A 225 -4.98 25.29 -4.74
CA MET A 225 -6.12 24.50 -5.20
C MET A 225 -6.74 25.18 -6.41
N THR A 226 -6.74 24.49 -7.53
CA THR A 226 -7.39 24.87 -8.79
C THR A 226 -8.44 23.81 -9.15
N PRO A 227 -9.31 24.07 -10.14
CA PRO A 227 -10.32 23.08 -10.57
C PRO A 227 -9.71 21.75 -11.05
N GLU A 228 -8.47 21.76 -11.54
CA GLU A 228 -7.82 20.59 -12.14
C GLU A 228 -6.71 19.97 -11.27
N ARG A 229 -6.19 20.72 -10.29
CA ARG A 229 -5.04 20.33 -9.48
C ARG A 229 -5.13 20.84 -8.05
N PHE A 230 -4.73 19.98 -7.12
CA PHE A 230 -4.40 20.37 -5.76
C PHE A 230 -2.94 20.01 -5.48
N TYR A 231 -2.17 20.93 -4.91
CA TYR A 231 -0.84 20.59 -4.42
C TYR A 231 -0.51 21.34 -3.14
N TYR A 232 0.47 20.80 -2.41
CA TYR A 232 1.07 21.47 -1.27
C TYR A 232 2.56 21.20 -1.22
N VAL A 233 3.26 22.10 -0.54
CA VAL A 233 4.70 22.15 -0.40
C VAL A 233 5.07 21.92 1.06
N MET A 234 5.98 21.00 1.29
CA MET A 234 6.52 20.67 2.61
C MET A 234 8.05 20.67 2.58
N ARG A 235 8.67 20.74 3.75
CA ARG A 235 10.13 20.66 3.87
C ARG A 235 10.62 19.31 3.33
N TYR A 236 11.70 19.35 2.54
CA TYR A 236 12.43 18.14 2.22
C TYR A 236 13.30 17.74 3.41
N VAL A 237 13.17 16.51 3.86
CA VAL A 237 14.08 15.91 4.85
C VAL A 237 15.07 15.05 4.06
N PRO A 238 16.37 15.39 4.04
CA PRO A 238 17.37 14.53 3.43
C PRO A 238 17.50 13.25 4.25
N GLY A 239 17.57 12.10 3.57
CA GLY A 239 17.74 10.83 4.26
C GLY A 239 17.04 9.66 3.59
N GLU A 240 17.05 8.52 4.28
CA GLU A 240 16.37 7.30 3.87
C GLU A 240 15.16 7.03 4.78
N SER A 241 14.19 6.27 4.28
CA SER A 241 13.08 5.85 5.15
C SER A 241 13.58 4.91 6.24
N LEU A 242 12.96 4.96 7.42
CA LEU A 242 13.28 4.07 8.53
C LEU A 242 13.10 2.59 8.14
N ALA A 243 12.20 2.30 7.20
CA ALA A 243 12.09 0.97 6.59
C ALA A 243 13.40 0.52 5.93
N ALA A 244 13.98 1.35 5.07
CA ALA A 244 15.25 1.05 4.40
C ALA A 244 16.43 1.01 5.38
N VAL A 245 16.46 1.95 6.34
CA VAL A 245 17.47 1.97 7.41
C VAL A 245 17.42 0.68 8.23
N THR A 246 16.22 0.23 8.61
CA THR A 246 16.02 -1.04 9.34
C THR A 246 16.56 -2.22 8.54
N GLN A 247 16.20 -2.33 7.26
CA GLN A 247 16.70 -3.40 6.40
C GLN A 247 18.23 -3.40 6.31
N ASN A 248 18.85 -2.22 6.18
CA ASN A 248 20.30 -2.08 6.15
C ASN A 248 20.95 -2.48 7.48
N MET A 249 20.40 -2.03 8.62
CA MET A 249 20.89 -2.39 9.96
C MET A 249 20.86 -3.90 10.17
N HIS A 250 19.77 -4.56 9.77
CA HIS A 250 19.62 -6.02 9.87
C HIS A 250 20.45 -6.79 8.85
N ALA A 251 20.70 -6.25 7.65
CA ALA A 251 21.56 -6.91 6.67
C ALA A 251 23.04 -6.88 7.09
N MET A 252 23.47 -5.83 7.80
CA MET A 252 24.81 -5.74 8.38
C MET A 252 24.95 -6.57 9.66
N SER A 253 23.84 -6.77 10.37
CA SER A 253 23.78 -7.60 11.55
C SER A 253 23.68 -9.07 11.13
N GLY A 254 24.61 -9.91 11.57
CA GLY A 254 24.54 -11.34 11.29
C GLY A 254 23.34 -12.02 11.98
N SER A 255 23.40 -13.34 12.11
CA SER A 255 22.36 -14.13 12.80
C SER A 255 22.17 -13.81 14.29
N GLY A 256 23.01 -12.93 14.87
CA GLY A 256 22.91 -12.47 16.25
C GLY A 256 21.93 -11.33 16.49
N GLY A 257 21.30 -10.78 15.44
CA GLY A 257 20.43 -9.61 15.55
C GLY A 257 21.21 -8.30 15.72
N LEU A 258 20.51 -7.20 15.99
CA LEU A 258 21.10 -5.87 16.10
C LEU A 258 22.14 -5.79 17.22
N ASP A 259 23.31 -5.24 16.92
CA ASP A 259 24.32 -4.93 17.93
C ASP A 259 23.92 -3.76 18.84
N GLU A 260 24.72 -3.50 19.87
CA GLU A 260 24.46 -2.45 20.86
C GLU A 260 24.34 -1.05 20.22
N GLN A 261 25.14 -0.77 19.19
CA GLN A 261 25.12 0.53 18.51
C GLN A 261 23.82 0.69 17.72
N HIS A 262 23.42 -0.33 16.96
CA HIS A 262 22.18 -0.36 16.22
C HIS A 262 20.95 -0.29 17.12
N LEU A 263 20.96 -0.97 18.28
CA LEU A 263 19.90 -0.86 19.28
C LEU A 263 19.81 0.56 19.86
N ARG A 264 20.94 1.20 20.16
CA ARG A 264 20.97 2.60 20.61
C ARG A 264 20.38 3.54 19.55
N SER A 265 20.71 3.34 18.28
CA SER A 265 20.11 4.09 17.16
C SER A 265 18.59 3.86 17.08
N ALA A 266 18.12 2.61 17.17
CA ALA A 266 16.69 2.29 17.16
C ALA A 266 15.92 2.99 18.29
N MET A 267 16.48 3.01 19.51
CA MET A 267 15.91 3.75 20.63
C MET A 267 15.90 5.27 20.40
N GLY A 268 16.95 5.81 19.77
CA GLY A 268 17.01 7.21 19.34
C GLY A 268 15.89 7.56 18.36
N TYR A 269 15.67 6.74 17.34
CA TYR A 269 14.58 6.95 16.38
C TYR A 269 13.20 6.87 17.04
N GLY A 270 13.01 5.92 17.97
CA GLY A 270 11.78 5.82 18.76
C GLY A 270 11.51 7.06 19.60
N ARG A 271 12.54 7.60 20.27
CA ARG A 271 12.45 8.85 21.03
C ARG A 271 12.05 10.01 20.12
N ASP A 272 12.71 10.18 18.98
CA ASP A 272 12.45 11.30 18.07
C ASP A 272 11.03 11.22 17.48
N LEU A 273 10.55 10.00 17.17
CA LEU A 273 9.16 9.77 16.77
C LEU A 273 8.17 10.19 17.86
N LEU A 274 8.42 9.83 19.12
CA LEU A 274 7.55 10.21 20.23
C LEU A 274 7.54 11.73 20.46
N VAL A 275 8.68 12.41 20.32
CA VAL A 275 8.76 13.88 20.36
C VAL A 275 7.92 14.51 19.26
N ALA A 276 7.99 13.97 18.04
CA ALA A 276 7.15 14.44 16.96
C ALA A 276 5.66 14.25 17.29
N LEU A 277 5.26 13.05 17.72
CA LEU A 277 3.86 12.74 18.06
C LEU A 277 3.33 13.62 19.20
N ASP A 278 4.13 13.89 20.22
CA ASP A 278 3.76 14.80 21.30
C ASP A 278 3.43 16.21 20.76
N ALA A 279 4.20 16.71 19.79
CA ALA A 279 3.89 17.98 19.12
C ALA A 279 2.57 17.94 18.35
N TYR A 280 2.24 16.85 17.65
CA TYR A 280 0.93 16.67 17.01
C TYR A 280 -0.19 16.69 18.05
N HIS A 281 -0.03 15.91 19.12
CA HIS A 281 -1.07 15.71 20.14
C HIS A 281 -1.32 17.00 20.93
N ASN A 282 -0.28 17.75 21.27
CA ASN A 282 -0.38 19.07 21.91
C ASN A 282 -1.08 20.12 21.02
N ALA A 283 -0.99 19.97 19.69
CA ALA A 283 -1.75 20.78 18.75
C ALA A 283 -3.20 20.30 18.52
N GLY A 284 -3.64 19.25 19.23
CA GLY A 284 -4.98 18.69 19.12
C GLY A 284 -5.18 17.81 17.88
N LEU A 285 -4.10 17.23 17.34
CA LEU A 285 -4.07 16.44 16.11
C LEU A 285 -3.54 15.04 16.40
N TRP A 286 -3.96 14.05 15.63
CA TRP A 286 -3.34 12.71 15.55
C TRP A 286 -2.91 12.41 14.11
N HIS A 287 -1.93 11.54 13.94
CA HIS A 287 -1.28 11.26 12.66
C HIS A 287 -2.00 10.20 11.83
N LYS A 288 -2.42 9.09 12.44
CA LYS A 288 -3.17 7.96 11.85
C LYS A 288 -2.44 7.09 10.81
N ASP A 289 -1.26 7.48 10.32
CA ASP A 289 -0.43 6.63 9.45
C ASP A 289 1.03 6.59 9.91
N VAL A 290 1.25 6.37 11.21
CA VAL A 290 2.60 6.17 11.74
C VAL A 290 3.12 4.80 11.29
N LYS A 291 4.22 4.80 10.54
CA LYS A 291 4.88 3.59 10.00
C LYS A 291 6.31 3.90 9.57
N PRO A 292 7.18 2.89 9.37
CA PRO A 292 8.58 3.12 9.01
C PRO A 292 8.77 3.86 7.67
N ASP A 293 7.87 3.70 6.69
CA ASP A 293 7.94 4.42 5.41
C ASP A 293 7.69 5.94 5.54
N ASN A 294 6.98 6.35 6.58
CA ASN A 294 6.65 7.74 6.87
C ASN A 294 7.64 8.37 7.85
N ILE A 295 8.76 7.72 8.14
CA ILE A 295 9.80 8.25 9.02
C ILE A 295 11.09 8.32 8.22
N ILE A 296 11.67 9.52 8.07
CA ILE A 296 12.94 9.73 7.38
C ILE A 296 14.04 9.88 8.41
N VAL A 297 15.13 9.15 8.24
CA VAL A 297 16.32 9.26 9.08
C VAL A 297 17.33 10.15 8.36
N ASP A 298 17.57 11.34 8.92
CA ASP A 298 18.57 12.28 8.44
C ASP A 298 19.92 11.99 9.11
N GLY A 299 20.99 11.92 8.31
CA GLY A 299 22.35 11.63 8.76
C GLY A 299 22.70 10.13 8.89
N LYS A 300 23.82 9.84 9.56
CA LYS A 300 24.32 8.48 9.80
C LYS A 300 24.82 8.32 11.23
N GLY A 301 24.75 7.10 11.75
CA GLY A 301 25.28 6.76 13.07
C GLY A 301 24.52 7.41 14.23
N PRO A 302 25.16 7.64 15.38
CA PRO A 302 24.48 8.07 16.61
C PRO A 302 23.88 9.49 16.56
N SER A 303 24.32 10.32 15.62
CA SER A 303 23.79 11.67 15.41
C SER A 303 22.60 11.71 14.45
N ALA A 304 22.21 10.57 13.88
CA ALA A 304 21.07 10.51 12.97
C ALA A 304 19.76 10.82 13.71
N GLN A 305 18.89 11.58 13.07
CA GLN A 305 17.59 12.00 13.63
C GLN A 305 16.44 11.46 12.81
N ALA A 306 15.40 10.98 13.47
CA ALA A 306 14.20 10.52 12.80
C ALA A 306 13.14 11.62 12.70
N HIS A 307 12.59 11.81 11.50
CA HIS A 307 11.58 12.82 11.19
C HIS A 307 10.31 12.15 10.68
N LEU A 308 9.18 12.37 11.35
CA LEU A 308 7.88 11.92 10.89
C LEU A 308 7.40 12.81 9.72
N VAL A 309 7.19 12.20 8.56
CA VAL A 309 6.74 12.82 7.31
C VAL A 309 5.38 12.28 6.85
N ASP A 310 4.72 12.99 5.94
CA ASP A 310 3.38 12.69 5.37
C ASP A 310 2.18 12.82 6.33
N PHE A 311 1.53 13.98 6.29
CA PHE A 311 0.33 14.28 7.07
C PHE A 311 -0.99 13.92 6.37
N GLY A 312 -0.97 13.15 5.28
CA GLY A 312 -2.16 12.91 4.43
C GLY A 312 -3.38 12.30 5.14
N LEU A 313 -3.21 11.71 6.34
CA LEU A 313 -4.30 11.21 7.18
C LEU A 313 -4.51 11.99 8.49
N VAL A 314 -3.71 13.03 8.75
CA VAL A 314 -3.79 13.85 9.97
C VAL A 314 -5.19 14.42 10.11
N THR A 315 -5.73 14.34 11.32
CA THR A 315 -7.11 14.73 11.59
C THR A 315 -7.20 15.42 12.97
N PRO A 316 -8.11 16.38 13.18
CA PRO A 316 -8.34 16.92 14.52
C PRO A 316 -8.87 15.86 15.48
N LEU A 317 -8.31 15.78 16.69
CA LEU A 317 -8.77 14.89 17.77
C LEU A 317 -10.24 15.15 18.14
N ARG A 318 -10.72 16.38 17.96
CA ARG A 318 -12.12 16.79 18.23
C ARG A 318 -13.04 16.70 17.01
N SER A 319 -12.63 15.99 15.96
CA SER A 319 -13.42 15.89 14.72
C SER A 319 -14.76 15.17 14.95
N ALA A 320 -15.84 15.71 14.39
CA ALA A 320 -17.16 15.08 14.41
C ALA A 320 -17.31 13.92 13.41
N MET A 321 -16.28 13.67 12.59
CA MET A 321 -16.28 12.64 11.57
C MET A 321 -16.29 11.23 12.15
N THR A 322 -16.88 10.29 11.41
CA THR A 322 -16.76 8.86 11.70
C THR A 322 -15.31 8.42 11.57
N LEU A 323 -14.89 7.58 12.50
CA LEU A 323 -13.59 6.92 12.47
C LEU A 323 -13.47 6.06 11.20
N THR A 324 -12.25 5.94 10.68
CA THR A 324 -12.01 5.18 9.45
C THR A 324 -10.84 4.25 9.64
N THR A 325 -10.88 3.11 8.95
CA THR A 325 -9.81 2.12 8.93
C THR A 325 -8.73 2.45 7.88
N HIS A 326 -8.43 3.73 7.67
CA HIS A 326 -7.32 4.13 6.78
C HIS A 326 -5.97 3.97 7.51
N GLY A 327 -4.88 3.88 6.74
CA GLY A 327 -3.51 3.67 7.24
C GLY A 327 -2.96 2.30 6.86
N THR A 328 -1.74 1.98 7.25
CA THR A 328 -1.11 0.70 6.92
C THR A 328 -1.50 -0.39 7.92
N GLU A 329 -2.02 -1.53 7.42
CA GLU A 329 -2.64 -2.58 8.24
C GLU A 329 -1.74 -3.09 9.38
N TYR A 330 -0.46 -3.34 9.09
CA TYR A 330 0.51 -3.93 10.03
C TYR A 330 0.88 -3.04 11.23
N PHE A 331 0.69 -1.73 11.13
CA PHE A 331 1.05 -0.77 12.18
C PHE A 331 -0.18 -0.18 12.87
N ARG A 332 -1.37 -0.62 12.46
CA ARG A 332 -2.63 -0.07 12.94
C ARG A 332 -3.05 -0.77 14.22
N ASP A 333 -3.51 0.01 15.19
CA ASP A 333 -4.12 -0.52 16.40
C ASP A 333 -5.40 -1.32 16.06
N PRO A 334 -5.53 -2.57 16.53
CA PRO A 334 -6.72 -3.38 16.27
C PRO A 334 -8.00 -2.79 16.90
N GLU A 335 -7.90 -2.10 18.02
CA GLU A 335 -9.04 -1.43 18.67
C GLU A 335 -9.55 -0.25 17.83
N LEU A 336 -8.65 0.48 17.16
CA LEU A 336 -9.05 1.50 16.17
C LEU A 336 -9.94 0.90 15.08
N VAL A 337 -9.58 -0.29 14.58
CA VAL A 337 -10.37 -0.99 13.56
C VAL A 337 -11.74 -1.38 14.12
N ARG A 338 -11.79 -1.95 15.33
CA ARG A 338 -13.04 -2.35 15.98
C ARG A 338 -13.97 -1.15 16.22
N GLN A 339 -13.44 -0.01 16.66
CA GLN A 339 -14.20 1.20 16.88
C GLN A 339 -14.70 1.81 15.57
N ALA A 340 -13.89 1.75 14.50
CA ALA A 340 -14.27 2.26 13.18
C ALA A 340 -15.42 1.45 12.58
N LEU A 341 -15.37 0.13 12.71
CA LEU A 341 -16.44 -0.77 12.27
C LEU A 341 -17.74 -0.56 13.04
N ARG A 342 -17.68 -0.05 14.28
CA ARG A 342 -18.84 0.35 15.08
C ARG A 342 -19.37 1.75 14.75
N GLY A 343 -18.75 2.47 13.82
CA GLY A 343 -19.16 3.82 13.44
C GLY A 343 -18.89 4.88 14.52
N VAL A 344 -17.95 4.61 15.43
CA VAL A 344 -17.54 5.57 16.47
C VAL A 344 -16.99 6.84 15.80
N LYS A 345 -17.27 8.01 16.38
CA LYS A 345 -16.75 9.28 15.90
C LYS A 345 -15.38 9.58 16.51
N VAL A 346 -14.56 10.33 15.78
CA VAL A 346 -13.20 10.70 16.19
C VAL A 346 -13.17 11.37 17.57
N HIS A 347 -14.08 12.31 17.84
CA HIS A 347 -14.15 12.99 19.14
C HIS A 347 -14.61 12.11 20.33
N GLN A 348 -15.03 10.87 20.10
CA GLN A 348 -15.49 9.96 21.15
C GLN A 348 -14.35 9.12 21.73
N ILE A 349 -13.15 9.22 21.17
CA ILE A 349 -12.01 8.37 21.49
C ILE A 349 -10.77 9.24 21.69
N ASP A 350 -9.81 8.71 22.44
CA ASP A 350 -8.51 9.36 22.60
C ASP A 350 -7.60 8.92 21.47
N GLY A 351 -7.54 9.77 20.44
CA GLY A 351 -6.77 9.49 19.24
C GLY A 351 -5.27 9.31 19.46
N SER A 352 -4.72 9.99 20.47
CA SER A 352 -3.29 9.93 20.79
C SER A 352 -2.81 8.50 21.06
N LYS A 353 -3.67 7.68 21.68
CA LYS A 353 -3.34 6.30 22.07
C LYS A 353 -3.06 5.39 20.88
N PHE A 354 -3.74 5.60 19.75
CA PHE A 354 -3.52 4.80 18.55
C PHE A 354 -2.22 5.16 17.84
N ASP A 355 -1.81 6.43 17.87
CA ASP A 355 -0.49 6.84 17.38
C ASP A 355 0.63 6.27 18.28
N VAL A 356 0.42 6.21 19.60
CA VAL A 356 1.37 5.58 20.55
C VAL A 356 1.49 4.08 20.30
N TYR A 357 0.38 3.37 20.07
CA TYR A 357 0.41 1.98 19.65
C TYR A 357 1.25 1.81 18.38
N ALA A 358 0.98 2.63 17.37
CA ALA A 358 1.70 2.56 16.09
C ALA A 358 3.19 2.88 16.24
N ALA A 359 3.58 3.80 17.13
CA ALA A 359 4.98 4.06 17.47
C ALA A 359 5.64 2.83 18.12
N GLY A 360 4.93 2.12 19.01
CA GLY A 360 5.38 0.84 19.55
C GLY A 360 5.55 -0.24 18.47
N ALA A 361 4.61 -0.33 17.53
CA ALA A 361 4.69 -1.24 16.39
C ALA A 361 5.87 -0.92 15.46
N VAL A 362 6.16 0.36 15.22
CA VAL A 362 7.36 0.80 14.50
C VAL A 362 8.62 0.36 15.25
N LEU A 363 8.70 0.61 16.56
CA LEU A 363 9.88 0.25 17.35
C LEU A 363 10.12 -1.26 17.34
N PHE A 364 9.06 -2.05 17.50
CA PHE A 364 9.13 -3.51 17.36
C PHE A 364 9.66 -3.90 15.98
N SER A 365 9.16 -3.25 14.92
CA SER A 365 9.57 -3.56 13.55
C SER A 365 11.04 -3.23 13.28
N VAL A 366 11.55 -2.14 13.84
CA VAL A 366 12.98 -1.78 13.76
C VAL A 366 13.84 -2.84 14.45
N ILE A 367 13.42 -3.33 15.61
CA ILE A 367 14.21 -4.28 16.42
C ILE A 367 14.17 -5.68 15.82
N GLU A 368 12.99 -6.17 15.43
CA GLU A 368 12.76 -7.57 15.05
C GLU A 368 12.81 -7.80 13.53
N ASN A 369 12.89 -6.74 12.72
CA ASN A 369 12.74 -6.80 11.25
C ASN A 369 11.45 -7.51 10.81
N SER A 370 10.39 -7.32 11.59
CA SER A 370 9.08 -7.96 11.41
C SER A 370 7.97 -6.96 11.76
N PHE A 371 6.73 -7.39 11.86
CA PHE A 371 5.62 -6.59 12.35
C PHE A 371 4.98 -7.29 13.56
N PRO A 372 4.36 -6.54 14.49
CA PRO A 372 3.62 -7.15 15.59
C PRO A 372 2.49 -8.02 15.01
N ALA A 373 2.46 -9.29 15.37
CA ALA A 373 1.49 -10.28 14.87
C ALA A 373 0.13 -10.19 15.56
#